data_AF-A0A7W3T8G8-F1
#
_entry.id   AF-A0A7W3T8G8-F1
#
_cell.length_a   1.000
_cell.length_b   1.000
_cell.length_c   1.000
_cell.angle_alpha   90.00
_cell.angle_beta   90.00
_cell.angle_gamma   90.00
#
_symmetry.space_group_name_H-M   'P 1'
#
loop_
_entity.id
_entity.type
_entity.pdbx_description
1 polymer ?
#
loop_
_entity_poly.entity_id
_entity_poly.type
_entity_poly.pdbx_seq_one_letter_code
_entity_poly.pdbx_strand_id
1 'polypeptide(L)'
;MTADGTGAGAAVPARDGGTGGPPTADRMGELLRAVTALGGDLDLPVVLRRIVTTAMEMVNARYGAMGVLDATGRELAEFITAGLDERELADLAGVHPPRGRGVLGMLIDHPEPLRVPDITAHPASV
;
A
#
# COMPACT_ATOMS: atom_id res chain seq x y z
N MET A 1 30.87 -78.64 8.14
CA MET A 1 31.13 -78.12 6.79
C MET A 1 30.13 -77.00 6.55
N THR A 2 30.63 -75.75 6.43
CA THR A 2 29.97 -74.48 6.04
C THR A 2 28.80 -73.99 6.92
N ALA A 3 28.70 -72.74 7.39
CA ALA A 3 29.51 -71.54 7.30
C ALA A 3 29.07 -70.56 8.41
N ASP A 4 29.98 -69.64 8.71
CA ASP A 4 29.87 -68.41 9.48
C ASP A 4 28.83 -67.43 8.87
N GLY A 5 28.29 -66.54 9.70
CA GLY A 5 27.21 -65.63 9.33
C GLY A 5 26.86 -64.62 10.40
N THR A 6 27.84 -63.78 10.73
CA THR A 6 27.74 -62.55 11.53
C THR A 6 26.71 -61.56 10.94
N GLY A 7 25.88 -60.98 11.81
CA GLY A 7 25.07 -59.78 11.55
C GLY A 7 24.51 -59.26 12.88
N ALA A 8 25.29 -58.51 13.67
CA ALA A 8 25.43 -57.06 13.59
C ALA A 8 24.07 -56.35 13.59
N GLY A 9 23.63 -55.95 14.79
CA GLY A 9 22.47 -55.10 14.97
C GLY A 9 22.66 -53.73 14.34
N ALA A 10 21.58 -53.20 13.79
CA ALA A 10 21.42 -51.78 13.56
C ALA A 10 20.15 -51.35 14.27
N ALA A 11 20.37 -50.73 15.42
CA ALA A 11 19.35 -50.09 16.23
C ALA A 11 18.58 -49.06 15.40
N VAL A 12 17.29 -48.95 15.69
CA VAL A 12 16.44 -47.82 15.30
C VAL A 12 17.18 -46.52 15.66
N PRO A 13 17.52 -45.62 14.71
CA PRO A 13 18.06 -44.34 15.10
C PRO A 13 16.99 -43.59 15.88
N ALA A 14 17.39 -43.25 17.10
CA ALA A 14 16.63 -42.49 18.06
C ALA A 14 16.13 -41.18 17.43
N ARG A 15 14.93 -40.80 17.83
CA ARG A 15 14.41 -39.46 17.60
C ARG A 15 15.28 -38.49 18.39
N ASP A 16 16.19 -37.81 17.70
CA ASP A 16 16.88 -36.66 18.28
C ASP A 16 15.88 -35.50 18.36
N GLY A 17 15.31 -35.38 19.55
CA GLY A 17 14.95 -34.08 20.08
C GLY A 17 16.23 -33.26 20.20
N GLY A 18 16.43 -32.34 19.26
CA GLY A 18 17.55 -31.42 19.24
C GLY A 18 17.06 -29.97 19.21
N THR A 19 16.78 -29.46 20.40
CA THR A 19 17.12 -28.09 20.80
C THR A 19 16.49 -26.95 20.01
N GLY A 20 15.48 -26.31 20.62
CA GLY A 20 15.19 -24.90 20.36
C GLY A 20 16.39 -24.04 20.75
N GLY A 21 17.36 -23.91 19.84
CA GLY A 21 18.32 -22.82 19.88
C GLY A 21 17.60 -21.51 19.55
N PRO A 22 18.12 -20.35 20.01
CA PRO A 22 17.61 -19.06 19.55
C PRO A 22 17.58 -19.09 18.02
N PRO A 23 16.52 -18.57 17.37
CA PRO A 23 16.44 -18.61 15.92
C PRO A 23 17.75 -18.06 15.36
N THR A 24 18.40 -18.85 14.50
CA THR A 24 19.61 -18.39 13.82
C THR A 24 19.29 -17.07 13.14
N ALA A 25 20.20 -16.10 13.19
CA ALA A 25 19.98 -14.75 12.67
C ALA A 25 19.43 -14.76 11.24
N ASP A 26 19.83 -15.77 10.45
CA ASP A 26 19.36 -16.02 9.09
C ASP A 26 17.85 -16.35 9.02
N ARG A 27 17.32 -17.20 9.91
CA ARG A 27 15.87 -17.50 9.94
C ARG A 27 15.04 -16.33 10.41
N MET A 28 15.54 -15.53 11.37
CA MET A 28 14.86 -14.28 11.76
C MET A 28 14.88 -13.26 10.63
N GLY A 29 15.98 -13.17 9.88
CA GLY A 29 16.09 -12.32 8.69
C GLY A 29 15.13 -12.73 7.57
N GLU A 30 14.96 -14.04 7.34
CA GLU A 30 14.00 -14.57 6.37
C GLU A 30 12.54 -14.32 6.79
N LEU A 31 12.21 -14.49 8.08
CA LEU A 31 10.88 -14.18 8.60
C LEU A 31 10.57 -12.69 8.54
N LEU A 32 11.52 -11.82 8.89
CA LEU A 32 11.37 -10.37 8.73
C LEU A 32 11.19 -10.01 7.25
N ARG A 33 11.98 -10.55 6.33
CA ARG A 33 11.78 -10.35 4.89
C ARG A 33 10.43 -10.83 4.41
N ALA A 34 9.95 -11.99 4.88
CA ALA A 34 8.65 -12.53 4.50
C ALA A 34 7.50 -11.66 5.04
N VAL A 35 7.56 -11.21 6.29
CA VAL A 35 6.56 -10.30 6.89
C VAL A 35 6.61 -8.92 6.23
N THR A 36 7.79 -8.40 5.91
CA THR A 36 7.97 -7.14 5.17
C THR A 36 7.53 -7.26 3.72
N ALA A 37 7.68 -8.42 3.06
CA ALA A 37 7.15 -8.66 1.72
C ALA A 37 5.61 -8.75 1.73
N LEU A 38 5.03 -9.43 2.72
CA LEU A 38 3.58 -9.49 2.92
C LEU A 38 2.98 -8.12 3.30
N GLY A 39 3.73 -7.28 4.02
CA GLY A 39 3.36 -5.89 4.29
C GLY A 39 3.77 -4.90 3.18
N GLY A 40 4.60 -5.33 2.24
CA GLY A 40 5.23 -4.51 1.19
C GLY A 40 4.45 -4.49 -0.12
N ASP A 41 3.64 -5.52 -0.38
CA ASP A 41 2.59 -5.52 -1.41
C ASP A 41 1.28 -4.92 -0.88
N LEU A 42 1.39 -3.92 -0.02
CA LEU A 42 0.31 -2.96 0.17
C LEU A 42 0.22 -2.15 -1.13
N ASP A 43 -0.62 -2.62 -2.06
CA ASP A 43 -0.93 -1.96 -3.33
C ASP A 43 -1.02 -0.44 -3.07
N LEU A 44 -0.10 0.34 -3.62
CA LEU A 44 0.07 1.77 -3.32
C LEU A 44 -1.27 2.51 -3.35
N PRO A 45 -2.14 2.30 -4.37
CA PRO A 45 -3.54 2.72 -4.38
C PRO A 45 -4.34 2.43 -3.10
N VAL A 46 -4.23 1.24 -2.52
CA VAL A 46 -4.91 0.84 -1.28
C VAL A 46 -4.39 1.63 -0.09
N VAL A 47 -3.06 1.83 0.01
CA VAL A 47 -2.46 2.64 1.09
C VAL A 47 -2.92 4.09 0.99
N LEU A 48 -2.79 4.69 -0.19
CA LEU A 48 -3.15 6.09 -0.41
C LEU A 48 -4.64 6.31 -0.15
N ARG A 49 -5.49 5.38 -0.60
CA ARG A 49 -6.93 5.41 -0.29
C ARG A 49 -7.18 5.34 1.21
N ARG A 50 -6.47 4.48 1.94
CA ARG A 50 -6.58 4.41 3.40
C ARG A 50 -6.18 5.73 4.07
N ILE A 51 -5.10 6.36 3.62
CA ILE A 51 -4.65 7.67 4.14
C ILE A 51 -5.74 8.72 3.94
N VAL A 52 -6.30 8.83 2.72
CA VAL A 52 -7.37 9.80 2.42
C VAL A 52 -8.60 9.55 3.29
N THR A 53 -9.07 8.31 3.37
CA THR A 53 -10.27 7.97 4.17
C THR A 53 -10.06 8.28 5.65
N THR A 54 -8.91 7.91 6.24
CA THR A 54 -8.61 8.22 7.65
C THR A 54 -8.52 9.72 7.87
N ALA A 55 -7.89 10.49 6.98
CA ALA A 55 -7.84 11.94 7.10
C ALA A 55 -9.25 12.57 7.01
N MET A 56 -10.12 12.06 6.13
CA MET A 56 -11.51 12.51 6.02
C MET A 56 -12.29 12.29 7.31
N GLU A 57 -12.14 11.12 7.95
CA GLU A 57 -12.78 10.81 9.24
C GLU A 57 -12.33 11.80 10.34
N MET A 58 -11.05 12.16 10.37
CA MET A 58 -10.51 13.11 11.36
C MET A 58 -11.10 14.52 11.25
N VAL A 59 -11.44 14.96 10.03
CA VAL A 59 -11.96 16.30 9.76
C VAL A 59 -13.46 16.31 9.43
N ASN A 60 -14.12 15.14 9.53
CA ASN A 60 -15.51 14.93 9.15
C ASN A 60 -15.85 15.42 7.73
N ALA A 61 -14.99 15.11 6.75
CA ALA A 61 -15.20 15.47 5.35
C ALA A 61 -16.10 14.45 4.62
N ARG A 62 -17.04 14.95 3.82
CA ARG A 62 -17.90 14.12 2.95
C ARG A 62 -17.11 13.46 1.81
N TYR A 63 -16.18 14.20 1.22
CA TYR A 63 -15.37 13.78 0.08
C TYR A 63 -13.91 14.18 0.29
N GLY A 64 -13.00 13.36 -0.21
CA GLY A 64 -11.57 13.64 -0.20
C GLY A 64 -10.89 13.06 -1.43
N ALA A 65 -9.78 13.69 -1.82
CA ALA A 65 -8.95 13.22 -2.91
C ALA A 65 -7.46 13.44 -2.62
N MET A 66 -6.61 12.62 -3.23
CA MET A 66 -5.15 12.73 -3.19
C MET A 66 -4.60 12.56 -4.60
N GLY A 67 -3.87 13.57 -5.06
CA GLY A 67 -3.10 13.52 -6.29
C GLY A 67 -1.66 13.11 -6.01
N VAL A 68 -1.13 12.15 -6.77
CA VAL A 68 0.28 11.79 -6.80
C VAL A 68 0.89 12.41 -8.04
N LEU A 69 1.95 13.19 -7.87
CA LEU A 69 2.65 13.80 -9.01
C LEU A 69 3.46 12.77 -9.79
N ASP A 70 3.54 12.96 -11.09
CA ASP A 70 4.45 12.21 -11.95
C ASP A 70 5.92 12.57 -11.67
N ALA A 71 6.84 11.87 -12.34
CA ALA A 71 8.28 12.10 -12.19
C ALA A 71 8.73 13.51 -12.64
N THR A 72 7.91 14.23 -13.41
CA THR A 72 8.19 15.60 -13.83
C THR A 72 7.77 16.63 -12.78
N GLY A 73 6.90 16.22 -11.84
CA GLY A 73 6.34 17.07 -10.80
C GLY A 73 5.28 18.05 -11.31
N ARG A 74 4.75 17.86 -12.53
CA ARG A 74 3.84 18.83 -13.18
C ARG A 74 2.43 18.32 -13.39
N GLU A 75 2.26 17.04 -13.67
CA GLU A 75 0.95 16.42 -13.84
C GLU A 75 0.74 15.33 -12.78
N LEU A 76 -0.53 14.92 -12.61
CA LEU A 76 -0.89 13.85 -11.71
C LEU A 76 -0.72 12.49 -12.41
N ALA A 77 0.09 11.62 -11.83
CA ALA A 77 0.21 10.21 -12.21
C ALA A 77 -0.98 9.39 -11.68
N GLU A 78 -1.44 9.69 -10.47
CA GLU A 78 -2.61 9.05 -9.86
C GLU A 78 -3.51 10.10 -9.20
N PHE A 79 -4.81 9.84 -9.20
CA PHE A 79 -5.79 10.65 -8.49
C PHE A 79 -6.77 9.74 -7.75
N ILE A 80 -6.56 9.62 -6.45
CA ILE A 80 -7.30 8.73 -5.57
C ILE A 80 -8.44 9.52 -4.95
N THR A 81 -9.67 9.01 -5.02
CA THR A 81 -10.87 9.67 -4.48
C THR A 81 -11.61 8.77 -3.50
N ALA A 82 -12.22 9.37 -2.47
CA ALA A 82 -13.03 8.69 -1.46
C ALA A 82 -14.25 9.53 -1.05
N GLY A 83 -15.32 8.85 -0.63
CA GLY A 83 -16.55 9.50 -0.15
C GLY A 83 -17.62 9.80 -1.20
N LEU A 84 -17.42 9.39 -2.46
CA LEU A 84 -18.48 9.41 -3.47
C LEU A 84 -19.41 8.21 -3.29
N ASP A 85 -20.72 8.43 -3.38
CA ASP A 85 -21.69 7.36 -3.50
C ASP A 85 -21.76 6.79 -4.94
N GLU A 86 -22.50 5.70 -5.13
CA GLU A 86 -22.61 5.03 -6.43
C GLU A 86 -23.23 5.92 -7.52
N ARG A 87 -24.14 6.83 -7.14
CA ARG A 87 -24.80 7.74 -8.09
C ARG A 87 -23.83 8.85 -8.50
N GLU A 88 -23.15 9.46 -7.54
CA GLU A 88 -22.12 10.48 -7.80
C GLU A 88 -20.97 9.91 -8.64
N LEU A 89 -20.57 8.66 -8.40
CA LEU A 89 -19.57 7.99 -9.23
C LEU A 89 -20.08 7.74 -10.66
N ALA A 90 -21.37 7.38 -10.80
CA ALA A 90 -21.99 7.20 -12.11
C ALA A 90 -22.14 8.53 -12.87
N ASP A 91 -22.44 9.63 -12.17
CA ASP A 91 -22.52 10.97 -12.77
C ASP A 91 -21.15 11.45 -13.30
N LEU A 92 -20.07 10.97 -12.69
CA LEU A 92 -18.69 11.20 -13.13
C LEU A 92 -18.21 10.19 -14.19
N ALA A 93 -19.04 9.20 -14.54
CA ALA A 93 -18.65 8.20 -15.54
C ALA A 93 -18.38 8.87 -16.89
N GLY A 94 -17.20 8.60 -17.46
CA GLY A 94 -16.76 9.21 -18.73
C GLY A 94 -16.11 10.59 -18.57
N VAL A 95 -16.09 11.17 -17.37
CA VAL A 95 -15.28 12.35 -17.05
C VAL A 95 -13.86 11.91 -16.76
N HIS A 96 -12.88 12.55 -17.39
CA HIS A 96 -11.48 12.27 -17.11
C HIS A 96 -11.08 12.82 -15.73
N PRO A 97 -10.26 12.09 -14.95
CA PRO A 97 -9.77 12.60 -13.69
C PRO A 97 -8.93 13.86 -13.90
N PRO A 98 -8.87 14.75 -12.90
CA PRO A 98 -8.02 15.93 -12.95
C PRO A 98 -6.56 15.56 -13.23
N ARG A 99 -5.88 16.37 -14.06
CA ARG A 99 -4.45 16.17 -14.40
C ARG A 99 -3.51 17.13 -13.69
N GLY A 100 -3.96 17.79 -12.63
CA GLY A 100 -3.16 18.84 -11.96
C GLY A 100 -3.20 20.18 -12.69
N ARG A 101 -4.34 20.53 -13.30
CA ARG A 101 -4.57 21.84 -13.92
C ARG A 101 -5.51 22.67 -13.06
N GLY A 102 -5.62 23.95 -13.40
CA GLY A 102 -6.48 24.89 -12.71
C GLY A 102 -6.12 25.06 -11.24
N VAL A 103 -7.09 24.92 -10.34
CA VAL A 103 -6.87 25.05 -8.88
C VAL A 103 -5.82 24.05 -8.37
N LEU A 104 -5.85 22.80 -8.85
CA LEU A 104 -4.85 21.80 -8.46
C LEU A 104 -3.46 22.15 -8.99
N GLY A 105 -3.36 22.71 -10.21
CA GLY A 105 -2.09 23.15 -10.78
C GLY A 105 -1.45 24.28 -9.97
N MET A 106 -2.26 25.23 -9.48
CA MET A 106 -1.79 26.27 -8.58
C MET A 106 -1.17 25.70 -7.30
N LEU A 107 -1.73 24.64 -6.73
CA LEU A 107 -1.20 24.00 -5.53
C LEU A 107 0.09 23.22 -5.79
N ILE A 108 0.33 22.79 -7.04
CA ILE A 108 1.61 22.18 -7.44
C ILE A 108 2.70 23.26 -7.45
N ASP A 109 2.41 24.42 -8.04
CA ASP A 109 3.37 25.54 -8.13
C ASP A 109 3.57 26.27 -6.78
N HIS A 110 2.52 26.35 -5.97
CA HIS A 110 2.47 27.03 -4.68
C HIS A 110 1.86 26.11 -3.60
N PRO A 111 2.67 25.25 -2.96
CA PRO A 111 2.20 24.17 -2.07
C PRO A 111 1.84 24.69 -0.67
N GLU A 112 0.90 25.63 -0.61
CA GLU A 112 0.33 26.15 0.63
C GLU A 112 -1.13 25.71 0.79
N PRO A 113 -1.63 25.47 2.02
CA PRO A 113 -3.02 25.12 2.23
C PRO A 113 -3.97 26.20 1.71
N LEU A 114 -4.88 25.82 0.80
CA LEU A 114 -5.87 26.71 0.22
C LEU A 114 -7.29 26.26 0.61
N ARG A 115 -8.05 27.14 1.25
CA ARG A 115 -9.48 26.93 1.51
C ARG A 115 -10.31 27.81 0.58
N VAL A 116 -11.03 27.17 -0.34
CA VAL A 116 -11.89 27.87 -1.31
C VAL A 116 -13.36 27.68 -0.91
N PRO A 117 -14.17 28.75 -0.77
CA PRO A 117 -15.59 28.64 -0.44
C PRO A 117 -16.41 27.95 -1.54
N ASP A 118 -16.06 28.21 -2.79
CA ASP A 118 -16.64 27.61 -3.98
C ASP A 118 -15.54 27.43 -5.03
N ILE A 119 -15.17 26.18 -5.31
CA ILE A 119 -14.12 25.85 -6.27
C ILE A 119 -14.50 26.24 -7.70
N THR A 120 -15.79 26.22 -8.04
CA THR A 120 -16.28 26.55 -9.39
C THR A 120 -16.17 28.04 -9.70
N ALA A 121 -16.20 28.88 -8.66
CA ALA A 121 -16.02 30.33 -8.75
C ALA A 121 -14.55 30.76 -8.67
N HIS A 122 -13.63 29.83 -8.42
CA HIS A 122 -12.22 30.17 -8.28
C HIS A 122 -11.64 30.65 -9.63
N PRO A 123 -10.85 31.74 -9.69
CA PRO A 123 -10.31 32.26 -10.96
C PRO A 123 -9.45 31.28 -11.77
N ALA A 124 -8.85 30.31 -11.07
CA ALA A 124 -8.07 29.25 -11.68
C ALA A 124 -8.89 27.97 -11.95
N SER A 125 -10.20 27.95 -11.73
CA SER A 125 -11.02 26.79 -12.11
C SER A 125 -11.06 26.65 -13.63
N VAL A 126 -10.98 25.41 -14.12
CA VAL A 126 -10.96 25.06 -15.55
C VAL A 126 -11.99 24.01 -15.88
#